data_AF-A0A812CD67-F1
#
_entry.id   AF-A0A812CD67-F1
#
_cell.length_a   1.000
_cell.length_b   1.000
_cell.length_c   1.000
_cell.angle_alpha   90.00
_cell.angle_beta   90.00
_cell.angle_gamma   90.00
#
_symmetry.space_group_name_H-M   'P 1'
#
loop_
_entity.id
_entity.type
_entity.pdbx_description
1 polymer ?
#
loop_
_entity_poly.entity_id
_entity_poly.type
_entity_poly.pdbx_seq_one_letter_code
_entity_poly.pdbx_strand_id
1 'polypeptide(L)'
;MEEIHKELSEMTFEELQKFKDKVGINMFNKIYHKSGKAKKKKFQRENKNRPMEMSSKKPVSRHRNVIPVPKKIIRDPRFDNLSGEYNEQFFQKAYSFIDDVKEKEKRILKKKLKKTKDPKKQEKLHYILTRMEQQKLASEQDKKQKTLEHKWRSEEKEMIQQGKKPYFLKKSDKKLLEIVEKYKELKEKSKATCPYFSELASTMPSIFGQIEAVEKGIKACRTHIERIDKSLREKHLTDEERLSFLDCQDRLRNQIKKHEKELKALRYENLKSMILAVIFFCILCVIYAIIHIR
;
A
#
# COMPACT_ATOMS: atom_id res chain seq x y z
N MET A 1 54.51 -32.46 -7.42
CA MET A 1 53.65 -33.66 -7.38
C MET A 1 54.48 -34.94 -7.46
N GLU A 2 55.43 -35.06 -8.40
CA GLU A 2 56.32 -36.24 -8.48
C GLU A 2 57.26 -36.36 -7.27
N GLU A 3 57.76 -35.24 -6.73
CA GLU A 3 58.53 -35.20 -5.48
C GLU A 3 57.71 -35.71 -4.28
N ILE A 4 56.47 -35.24 -4.14
CA ILE A 4 55.53 -35.67 -3.08
C ILE A 4 55.26 -37.19 -3.15
N HIS A 5 55.13 -37.75 -4.35
CA HIS A 5 54.97 -39.20 -4.52
C HIS A 5 56.22 -39.99 -4.10
N LYS A 6 57.41 -39.43 -4.34
CA LYS A 6 58.68 -40.06 -3.96
C LYS A 6 58.84 -40.04 -2.44
N GLU A 7 58.57 -38.90 -1.80
CA GLU A 7 58.52 -38.76 -0.34
C GLU A 7 57.50 -39.74 0.28
N LEU A 8 56.28 -39.82 -0.28
CA LEU A 8 55.26 -40.78 0.15
C LEU A 8 55.69 -42.26 -0.02
N SER A 9 56.58 -42.57 -0.96
CA SER A 9 57.09 -43.93 -1.15
C SER A 9 58.21 -44.30 -0.17
N GLU A 10 58.93 -43.31 0.34
CA GLU A 10 60.04 -43.48 1.29
C GLU A 10 59.56 -43.51 2.75
N MET A 11 58.37 -42.98 3.04
CA MET A 11 57.77 -43.02 4.37
C MET A 11 57.36 -44.43 4.83
N THR A 12 57.43 -44.66 6.13
CA THR A 12 57.01 -45.94 6.72
C THR A 12 55.49 -46.11 6.68
N PHE A 13 55.02 -47.36 6.73
CA PHE A 13 53.58 -47.67 6.64
C PHE A 13 52.75 -46.98 7.74
N GLU A 14 53.29 -46.89 8.96
CA GLU A 14 52.59 -46.24 10.08
C GLU A 14 52.38 -44.74 9.82
N GLU A 15 53.39 -44.08 9.26
CA GLU A 15 53.32 -42.66 8.88
C GLU A 15 52.32 -42.44 7.74
N LEU A 16 52.29 -43.34 6.76
CA LEU A 16 51.31 -43.31 5.67
C LEU A 16 49.88 -43.47 6.19
N GLN A 17 49.65 -44.34 7.17
CA GLN A 17 48.33 -44.53 7.77
C GLN A 17 47.90 -43.27 8.53
N LYS A 18 48.79 -42.69 9.36
CA LYS A 18 48.53 -41.42 10.07
C LYS A 18 48.26 -40.27 9.12
N PHE A 19 48.99 -40.20 8.00
CA PHE A 19 48.78 -39.21 6.96
C PHE A 19 47.44 -39.40 6.24
N LYS A 20 47.06 -40.64 5.92
CA LYS A 20 45.76 -41.00 5.33
C LYS A 20 44.60 -40.63 6.25
N ASP A 21 44.73 -40.84 7.55
CA ASP A 21 43.69 -40.48 8.52
C ASP A 21 43.54 -38.96 8.66
N LYS A 22 44.65 -38.20 8.62
CA LYS A 22 44.63 -36.72 8.66
C LYS A 22 44.06 -36.09 7.40
N VAL A 23 44.51 -36.53 6.22
CA VAL A 23 44.16 -35.93 4.92
C VAL A 23 42.83 -36.49 4.37
N GLY A 24 42.42 -37.66 4.87
CA GLY A 24 41.20 -38.36 4.47
C GLY A 24 41.38 -39.25 3.23
N ILE A 25 40.67 -40.38 3.21
CA ILE A 25 40.81 -41.47 2.22
C ILE A 25 40.73 -40.98 0.78
N ASN A 26 39.79 -40.08 0.46
CA ASN A 26 39.56 -39.64 -0.92
C ASN A 26 40.69 -38.74 -1.44
N MET A 27 41.22 -37.85 -0.59
CA MET A 27 42.30 -36.96 -0.97
C MET A 27 43.64 -37.72 -0.96
N PHE A 28 43.85 -38.61 0.03
CA PHE A 28 44.99 -39.54 0.05
C PHE A 28 45.03 -40.41 -1.21
N ASN A 29 43.92 -41.04 -1.61
CA ASN A 29 43.88 -41.86 -2.83
C ASN A 29 44.15 -41.06 -4.10
N LYS A 30 43.75 -39.77 -4.15
CA LYS A 30 44.02 -38.89 -5.28
C LYS A 30 45.49 -38.47 -5.37
N ILE A 31 46.15 -38.31 -4.21
CA ILE A 31 47.57 -37.95 -4.09
C ILE A 31 48.46 -39.17 -4.23
N TYR A 32 48.10 -40.34 -3.70
CA TYR A 32 48.93 -41.55 -3.70
C TYR A 32 48.79 -42.34 -5.01
N HIS A 33 47.56 -42.52 -5.51
CA HIS A 33 47.35 -43.13 -6.82
C HIS A 33 47.33 -42.03 -7.89
N LYS A 34 48.28 -42.08 -8.84
CA LYS A 34 48.28 -41.22 -10.04
C LYS A 34 46.92 -41.38 -10.73
N SER A 35 46.02 -40.41 -10.55
CA SER A 35 44.61 -40.51 -10.91
C SER A 35 44.39 -40.44 -12.43
N GLY A 36 44.84 -41.46 -13.15
CA GLY A 36 44.41 -41.75 -14.50
C GLY A 36 43.21 -42.69 -14.45
N LYS A 37 42.02 -42.22 -14.88
CA LYS A 37 40.91 -43.14 -15.19
C LYS A 37 41.43 -44.18 -16.18
N ALA A 38 41.36 -45.47 -15.83
CA ALA A 38 41.74 -46.54 -16.73
C ALA A 38 40.96 -46.39 -18.05
N LYS A 39 41.68 -46.17 -19.16
CA LYS A 39 41.06 -46.06 -20.49
C LYS A 39 40.33 -47.38 -20.76
N LYS A 40 39.02 -47.33 -20.95
CA LYS A 40 38.24 -48.50 -21.37
C LYS A 40 38.86 -49.05 -22.66
N LYS A 41 39.36 -50.28 -22.65
CA LYS A 41 39.85 -50.96 -23.86
C LYS A 41 38.67 -51.04 -24.85
N LYS A 42 38.79 -50.34 -25.98
CA LYS A 42 37.88 -50.52 -27.12
C LYS A 42 38.44 -51.67 -27.94
N PHE A 43 37.77 -52.82 -27.90
CA PHE A 43 38.09 -53.92 -28.81
C PHE A 43 37.63 -53.50 -30.21
N GLN A 44 38.59 -53.32 -31.11
CA GLN A 44 38.32 -53.06 -32.53
C GLN A 44 38.25 -54.38 -33.28
N ARG A 45 37.54 -54.39 -34.41
CA ARG A 45 37.60 -55.53 -35.35
C ARG A 45 38.93 -55.47 -36.08
N GLU A 46 39.59 -56.60 -36.28
CA GLU A 46 40.82 -56.68 -37.09
C GLU A 46 40.53 -56.45 -38.59
N ASN A 47 39.37 -56.89 -39.09
CA ASN A 47 38.93 -56.68 -40.46
C ASN A 47 37.42 -56.40 -40.51
N LYS A 48 36.96 -55.65 -41.52
CA LYS A 48 35.54 -55.23 -41.66
C LYS A 48 34.57 -56.41 -41.76
N ASN A 49 35.01 -57.55 -42.29
CA ASN A 49 34.19 -58.74 -42.50
C ASN A 49 34.18 -59.71 -41.29
N ARG A 50 34.77 -59.33 -40.14
CA ARG A 50 34.75 -60.14 -38.91
C ARG A 50 33.73 -59.58 -37.90
N PRO A 51 32.99 -60.44 -37.16
CA PRO A 51 32.16 -59.98 -36.05
C PRO A 51 33.00 -59.35 -34.92
N MET A 52 32.37 -58.45 -34.16
CA MET A 52 32.97 -57.78 -33.00
C MET A 52 32.42 -58.38 -31.71
N GLU A 53 33.32 -58.66 -30.78
CA GLU A 53 32.94 -59.06 -29.44
C GLU A 53 32.32 -57.86 -28.68
N MET A 54 31.15 -58.07 -28.07
CA MET A 54 30.49 -57.06 -27.24
C MET A 54 30.06 -57.68 -25.91
N SER A 55 30.15 -56.90 -24.82
CA SER A 55 29.72 -57.36 -23.51
C SER A 55 28.21 -57.54 -23.46
N SER A 56 27.77 -58.68 -22.92
CA SER A 56 26.36 -58.99 -22.62
C SER A 56 25.72 -57.99 -21.64
N LYS A 57 26.52 -57.22 -20.90
CA LYS A 57 26.04 -56.18 -19.96
C LYS A 57 25.64 -54.88 -20.64
N LYS A 58 25.80 -54.75 -21.97
CA LYS A 58 25.44 -53.53 -22.70
C LYS A 58 23.93 -53.52 -23.01
N PRO A 59 23.13 -52.61 -22.42
CA PRO A 59 21.68 -52.58 -22.65
C PRO A 59 21.34 -52.15 -24.08
N VAL A 60 20.26 -52.70 -24.62
CA VAL A 60 19.72 -52.33 -25.94
C VAL A 60 18.99 -50.98 -25.84
N SER A 61 19.04 -50.15 -26.88
CA SER A 61 18.32 -48.87 -26.89
C SER A 61 16.79 -49.12 -26.91
N ARG A 62 16.04 -48.42 -26.05
CA ARG A 62 14.56 -48.45 -26.01
C ARG A 62 13.92 -47.43 -26.97
N HIS A 63 14.66 -46.91 -27.94
CA HIS A 63 14.17 -45.83 -28.81
C HIS A 63 13.13 -46.39 -29.80
N ARG A 64 11.86 -46.08 -29.56
CA ARG A 64 10.75 -46.33 -30.50
C ARG A 64 10.56 -45.04 -31.30
N ASN A 65 10.69 -45.09 -32.63
CA ASN A 65 10.35 -43.95 -33.49
C ASN A 65 8.83 -43.78 -33.51
N VAL A 66 8.29 -43.02 -32.55
CA VAL A 66 6.88 -42.61 -32.54
C VAL A 66 6.76 -41.42 -33.47
N ILE A 67 6.19 -41.64 -34.66
CA ILE A 67 5.86 -40.55 -35.58
C ILE A 67 4.76 -39.71 -34.91
N PRO A 68 5.00 -38.42 -34.61
CA PRO A 68 3.98 -37.59 -33.98
C PRO A 68 2.85 -37.34 -34.99
N VAL A 69 1.71 -38.01 -34.78
CA VAL A 69 0.48 -37.72 -35.52
C VAL A 69 -0.08 -36.39 -35.01
N PRO A 70 -0.45 -35.43 -35.88
CA PRO A 70 -1.04 -34.17 -35.45
C PRO A 70 -2.35 -34.44 -34.71
N LYS A 71 -2.36 -34.16 -33.39
CA LYS A 71 -3.56 -34.25 -32.56
C LYS A 71 -4.34 -32.95 -32.70
N LYS A 72 -5.61 -33.02 -33.10
CA LYS A 72 -6.52 -31.86 -33.07
C LYS A 72 -6.83 -31.53 -31.61
N ILE A 73 -6.33 -30.40 -31.11
CA ILE A 73 -6.67 -29.89 -29.78
C ILE A 73 -7.86 -28.95 -29.96
N ILE A 74 -9.02 -29.30 -29.39
CA ILE A 74 -10.17 -28.40 -29.33
C ILE A 74 -9.84 -27.33 -28.29
N ARG A 75 -9.68 -26.08 -28.71
CA ARG A 75 -9.41 -24.94 -27.83
C ARG A 75 -10.73 -24.23 -27.53
N ASP A 76 -11.05 -24.05 -26.26
CA ASP A 76 -12.14 -23.16 -25.85
C ASP A 76 -11.56 -21.75 -25.76
N PRO A 77 -11.98 -20.80 -26.61
CA PRO A 77 -11.44 -19.44 -26.62
C PRO A 77 -11.61 -18.72 -25.28
N ARG A 78 -12.56 -19.14 -24.42
CA ARG A 78 -12.71 -18.59 -23.07
C ARG A 78 -11.55 -18.97 -22.15
N PHE A 79 -10.90 -20.09 -22.43
CA PHE A 79 -9.84 -20.67 -21.61
C PHE A 79 -8.52 -20.79 -22.38
N ASP A 80 -8.43 -20.23 -23.59
CA ASP A 80 -7.22 -20.26 -24.38
C ASP A 80 -6.34 -19.05 -24.06
N ASN A 81 -5.08 -19.31 -23.74
CA ASN A 81 -4.12 -18.27 -23.34
C ASN A 81 -3.85 -17.25 -24.47
N LEU A 82 -4.18 -17.60 -25.72
CA LEU A 82 -4.04 -16.73 -26.90
C LEU A 82 -5.16 -15.69 -27.02
N SER A 83 -6.27 -15.83 -26.29
CA SER A 83 -7.44 -14.93 -26.38
C SER A 83 -7.24 -13.57 -25.69
N GLY A 84 -6.08 -13.32 -25.06
CA GLY A 84 -5.72 -12.06 -24.42
C GLY A 84 -6.10 -11.97 -22.93
N GLU A 85 -5.84 -10.80 -22.34
CA GLU A 85 -6.07 -10.53 -20.92
C GLU A 85 -7.35 -9.73 -20.66
N TYR A 86 -7.86 -9.77 -19.43
CA TYR A 86 -9.06 -9.04 -19.02
C TYR A 86 -8.83 -7.52 -19.08
N ASN A 87 -9.57 -6.84 -19.97
CA ASN A 87 -9.61 -5.39 -20.02
C ASN A 87 -10.87 -4.85 -19.32
N GLU A 88 -10.68 -4.27 -18.13
CA GLU A 88 -11.76 -3.75 -17.31
C GLU A 88 -12.58 -2.65 -18.02
N GLN A 89 -11.92 -1.74 -18.76
CA GLN A 89 -12.62 -0.64 -19.43
C GLN A 89 -13.53 -1.15 -20.55
N PHE A 90 -13.05 -2.11 -21.34
CA PHE A 90 -13.84 -2.73 -22.40
C PHE A 90 -15.00 -3.54 -21.81
N PHE A 91 -14.73 -4.33 -20.76
CA PHE A 91 -15.75 -5.11 -20.07
C PHE A 91 -16.87 -4.23 -19.52
N GLN A 92 -16.53 -3.14 -18.82
CA GLN A 92 -17.52 -2.21 -18.28
C GLN A 92 -18.40 -1.59 -19.37
N LYS A 93 -17.84 -1.32 -20.56
CA LYS A 93 -18.58 -0.78 -21.70
C LYS A 93 -19.48 -1.83 -22.35
N ALA A 94 -18.93 -3.00 -22.67
CA ALA A 94 -19.65 -4.09 -23.33
C ALA A 94 -20.78 -4.66 -22.47
N TYR A 95 -20.58 -4.70 -21.15
CA TYR A 95 -21.52 -5.25 -20.19
C TYR A 95 -22.20 -4.19 -19.30
N SER A 96 -22.30 -2.95 -19.78
CA SER A 96 -22.95 -1.85 -19.05
C SER A 96 -24.41 -2.16 -18.68
N PHE A 97 -25.12 -2.89 -19.54
CA PHE A 97 -26.51 -3.30 -19.33
C PHE A 97 -26.72 -4.17 -18.07
N ILE A 98 -25.66 -4.81 -17.54
CA ILE A 98 -25.75 -5.62 -16.33
C ILE A 98 -26.17 -4.76 -15.14
N ASP A 99 -25.79 -3.48 -15.11
CA ASP A 99 -26.18 -2.57 -14.04
C ASP A 99 -27.71 -2.39 -14.04
N ASP A 100 -28.35 -2.25 -15.20
CA ASP A 100 -29.81 -2.16 -15.34
C ASP A 100 -30.52 -3.45 -14.90
N VAL A 101 -29.94 -4.60 -15.24
CA VAL A 101 -30.47 -5.92 -14.83
C VAL A 101 -30.42 -6.04 -13.30
N LYS A 102 -29.30 -5.70 -12.67
CA LYS A 102 -29.15 -5.69 -11.21
C LYS A 102 -30.13 -4.75 -10.53
N GLU A 103 -30.42 -3.59 -11.13
CA GLU A 103 -31.44 -2.67 -10.59
C GLU A 103 -32.84 -3.26 -10.66
N LYS A 104 -33.20 -3.90 -11.78
CA LYS A 104 -34.49 -4.62 -11.90
C LYS A 104 -34.59 -5.75 -10.88
N GLU A 105 -33.53 -6.53 -10.68
CA GLU A 105 -33.46 -7.58 -9.67
C GLU A 105 -33.65 -7.02 -8.24
N LYS A 106 -33.00 -5.91 -7.90
CA LYS A 106 -33.23 -5.22 -6.60
C LYS A 106 -34.69 -4.84 -6.41
N ARG A 107 -35.34 -4.28 -7.45
CA ARG A 107 -36.78 -3.93 -7.39
C ARG A 107 -37.65 -5.17 -7.17
N ILE A 108 -37.32 -6.28 -7.83
CA ILE A 108 -38.01 -7.57 -7.64
C ILE A 108 -37.81 -8.09 -6.22
N LEU A 109 -36.60 -8.06 -5.68
CA LEU A 109 -36.31 -8.49 -4.31
C LEU A 109 -37.04 -7.63 -3.28
N LYS A 110 -37.10 -6.29 -3.45
CA LYS A 110 -37.90 -5.40 -2.59
C LYS A 110 -39.37 -5.78 -2.60
N LYS A 111 -39.94 -6.07 -3.78
CA LYS A 111 -41.34 -6.53 -3.90
C LYS A 111 -41.55 -7.89 -3.25
N LYS A 112 -40.63 -8.84 -3.43
CA LYS A 112 -40.70 -10.16 -2.79
C LYS A 112 -40.62 -10.05 -1.27
N LEU A 113 -39.72 -9.22 -0.75
CA LEU A 113 -39.55 -8.97 0.69
C LEU A 113 -40.84 -8.44 1.32
N LYS A 114 -41.53 -7.50 0.65
CA LYS A 114 -42.83 -6.97 1.12
C LYS A 114 -43.96 -8.01 1.12
N LYS A 115 -43.92 -8.99 0.23
CA LYS A 115 -44.98 -10.02 0.08
C LYS A 115 -44.77 -11.26 0.94
N THR A 116 -43.51 -11.56 1.30
CA THR A 116 -43.16 -12.79 2.00
C THR A 116 -43.47 -12.64 3.48
N LYS A 117 -44.24 -13.58 4.05
CA LYS A 117 -44.55 -13.63 5.48
C LYS A 117 -43.64 -14.58 6.27
N ASP A 118 -43.04 -15.57 5.59
CA ASP A 118 -42.15 -16.55 6.22
C ASP A 118 -40.86 -15.86 6.73
N PRO A 119 -40.55 -15.91 8.03
CA PRO A 119 -39.44 -15.15 8.62
C PRO A 119 -38.08 -15.59 8.05
N LYS A 120 -37.84 -16.91 7.95
CA LYS A 120 -36.60 -17.48 7.39
C LYS A 120 -36.36 -17.07 5.93
N LYS A 121 -37.42 -16.92 5.13
CA LYS A 121 -37.29 -16.48 3.73
C LYS A 121 -37.09 -14.97 3.65
N GLN A 122 -37.75 -14.22 4.52
CA GLN A 122 -37.59 -12.76 4.63
C GLN A 122 -36.16 -12.38 4.98
N GLU A 123 -35.55 -13.05 5.95
CA GLU A 123 -34.13 -12.86 6.31
C GLU A 123 -33.19 -13.13 5.12
N LYS A 124 -33.41 -14.24 4.39
CA LYS A 124 -32.62 -14.56 3.19
C LYS A 124 -32.75 -13.50 2.11
N LEU A 125 -33.97 -13.01 1.85
CA LEU A 125 -34.21 -11.95 0.86
C LEU A 125 -33.57 -10.63 1.29
N HIS A 126 -33.65 -10.28 2.58
CA HIS A 126 -33.01 -9.11 3.15
C HIS A 126 -31.49 -9.19 3.00
N TYR A 127 -30.88 -10.33 3.35
CA TYR A 127 -29.45 -10.57 3.19
C TYR A 127 -28.97 -10.38 1.75
N ILE A 128 -29.69 -10.97 0.77
CA ILE A 128 -29.34 -10.82 -0.64
C ILE A 128 -29.42 -9.36 -1.07
N LEU A 129 -30.47 -8.65 -0.64
CA LEU A 129 -30.66 -7.25 -0.97
C LEU A 129 -29.54 -6.37 -0.40
N THR A 130 -29.21 -6.54 0.88
CA THR A 130 -28.10 -5.82 1.53
C THR A 130 -26.78 -6.08 0.83
N ARG A 131 -26.50 -7.35 0.47
CA ARG A 131 -25.29 -7.72 -0.30
C ARG A 131 -25.24 -7.00 -1.65
N MET A 132 -26.36 -6.95 -2.39
CA MET A 132 -26.43 -6.24 -3.67
C MET A 132 -26.27 -4.72 -3.52
N GLU A 133 -26.78 -4.14 -2.43
CA GLU A 133 -26.61 -2.71 -2.12
C GLU A 133 -25.16 -2.38 -1.76
N GLN A 134 -24.53 -3.17 -0.89
CA GLN A 134 -23.11 -3.03 -0.56
C GLN A 134 -22.21 -3.20 -1.78
N GLN A 135 -22.48 -4.18 -2.64
CA GLN A 135 -21.70 -4.38 -3.87
C GLN A 135 -21.82 -3.19 -4.84
N LYS A 136 -23.01 -2.57 -4.94
CA LYS A 136 -23.20 -1.35 -5.76
C LYS A 136 -22.42 -0.19 -5.18
N LEU A 137 -22.51 0.03 -3.86
CA LEU A 137 -21.78 1.10 -3.18
C LEU A 137 -20.26 0.96 -3.32
N ALA A 138 -19.71 -0.25 -3.12
CA ALA A 138 -18.29 -0.52 -3.31
C ALA A 138 -17.85 -0.24 -4.76
N SER A 139 -18.63 -0.71 -5.74
CA SER A 139 -18.35 -0.44 -7.15
C SER A 139 -18.38 1.05 -7.50
N GLU A 140 -19.31 1.81 -6.93
CA GLU A 140 -19.38 3.26 -7.13
C GLU A 140 -18.18 3.98 -6.51
N GLN A 141 -17.75 3.57 -5.31
CA GLN A 141 -16.55 4.10 -4.66
C GLN A 141 -15.29 3.82 -5.49
N ASP A 142 -15.12 2.59 -5.97
CA ASP A 142 -14.00 2.22 -6.83
C ASP A 142 -14.01 3.03 -8.14
N LYS A 143 -15.19 3.20 -8.76
CA LYS A 143 -15.36 4.04 -9.96
C LYS A 143 -14.96 5.49 -9.65
N LYS A 144 -15.41 6.07 -8.53
CA LYS A 144 -15.04 7.43 -8.11
C LYS A 144 -13.52 7.57 -7.95
N GLN A 145 -12.88 6.66 -7.22
CA GLN A 145 -11.42 6.67 -7.04
C GLN A 145 -10.69 6.61 -8.38
N LYS A 146 -11.09 5.70 -9.29
CA LYS A 146 -10.50 5.61 -10.64
C LYS A 146 -10.67 6.90 -11.44
N THR A 147 -11.85 7.53 -11.37
CA THR A 147 -12.09 8.80 -12.06
C THR A 147 -11.23 9.94 -11.50
N LEU A 148 -11.05 10.01 -10.18
CA LEU A 148 -10.18 10.98 -9.52
C LEU A 148 -8.71 10.78 -9.93
N GLU A 149 -8.23 9.55 -9.91
CA GLU A 149 -6.88 9.22 -10.38
C GLU A 149 -6.69 9.53 -11.87
N HIS A 150 -7.70 9.26 -12.70
CA HIS A 150 -7.65 9.57 -14.13
C HIS A 150 -7.60 11.08 -14.37
N LYS A 151 -8.43 11.86 -13.68
CA LYS A 151 -8.43 13.33 -13.75
C LYS A 151 -7.06 13.88 -13.39
N TRP A 152 -6.52 13.47 -12.24
CA TRP A 152 -5.20 13.89 -11.80
C TRP A 152 -4.10 13.49 -12.80
N ARG A 153 -4.16 12.28 -13.35
CA ARG A 153 -3.19 11.83 -14.37
C ARG A 153 -3.31 12.65 -15.66
N SER A 154 -4.50 13.12 -16.02
CA SER A 154 -4.70 14.01 -17.17
C SER A 154 -4.05 15.37 -16.93
N GLU A 155 -4.32 15.97 -15.76
CA GLU A 155 -3.72 17.24 -15.35
C GLU A 155 -2.18 17.14 -15.32
N GLU A 156 -1.63 16.09 -14.73
CA GLU A 156 -0.18 15.87 -14.68
C GLU A 156 0.42 15.75 -16.09
N LYS A 157 -0.26 15.08 -17.03
CA LYS A 157 0.18 15.01 -18.43
C LYS A 157 0.25 16.40 -19.07
N GLU A 158 -0.71 17.27 -18.81
CA GLU A 158 -0.71 18.64 -19.31
C GLU A 158 0.46 19.45 -18.72
N MET A 159 0.74 19.28 -17.42
CA MET A 159 1.90 19.92 -16.78
C MET A 159 3.24 19.43 -17.35
N ILE A 160 3.32 18.14 -17.68
CA ILE A 160 4.51 17.55 -18.34
C ILE A 160 4.66 18.11 -19.75
N GLN A 161 3.57 18.27 -20.50
CA GLN A 161 3.59 18.90 -21.83
C GLN A 161 4.11 20.34 -21.76
N GLN A 162 3.82 21.06 -20.67
CA GLN A 162 4.39 22.39 -20.39
C GLN A 162 5.87 22.37 -19.96
N GLY A 163 6.49 21.19 -19.84
CA GLY A 163 7.90 21.01 -19.50
C GLY A 163 8.18 20.79 -18.01
N LYS A 164 7.16 20.61 -17.16
CA LYS A 164 7.38 20.21 -15.76
C LYS A 164 7.84 18.76 -15.68
N LYS A 165 8.58 18.43 -14.62
CA LYS A 165 9.04 17.06 -14.38
C LYS A 165 7.85 16.17 -13.96
N PRO A 166 7.72 14.95 -14.51
CA PRO A 166 6.67 14.02 -14.11
C PRO A 166 6.69 13.73 -12.61
N TYR A 167 5.56 13.96 -11.96
CA TYR A 167 5.33 13.58 -10.56
C TYR A 167 4.41 12.36 -10.50
N PHE A 168 4.62 11.49 -9.51
CA PHE A 168 3.77 10.33 -9.24
C PHE A 168 3.28 10.40 -7.80
N LEU A 169 1.96 10.45 -7.63
CA LEU A 169 1.35 10.51 -6.29
C LEU A 169 1.75 9.32 -5.43
N LYS A 170 2.18 9.62 -4.20
CA LYS A 170 2.32 8.63 -3.13
C LYS A 170 0.95 8.13 -2.69
N LYS A 171 0.91 6.95 -2.07
CA LYS A 171 -0.33 6.38 -1.51
C LYS A 171 -0.98 7.29 -0.46
N SER A 172 -0.19 8.04 0.31
CA SER A 172 -0.66 9.06 1.26
C SER A 172 -1.43 10.17 0.55
N ASP A 173 -0.87 10.66 -0.54
CA ASP A 173 -1.36 11.83 -1.25
C ASP A 173 -2.66 11.49 -2.00
N LYS A 174 -2.74 10.27 -2.56
CA LYS A 174 -3.98 9.73 -3.13
C LYS A 174 -5.12 9.70 -2.11
N LYS A 175 -4.84 9.23 -0.88
CA LYS A 175 -5.84 9.22 0.21
C LYS A 175 -6.24 10.63 0.61
N LEU A 176 -5.28 11.56 0.66
CA LEU A 176 -5.57 12.96 0.96
C LEU A 176 -6.51 13.57 -0.10
N LEU A 177 -6.24 13.33 -1.39
CA LEU A 177 -7.12 13.78 -2.48
C LEU A 177 -8.53 13.23 -2.34
N GLU A 178 -8.66 11.93 -2.05
CA GLU A 178 -9.96 11.29 -1.79
C GLU A 178 -10.70 11.93 -0.60
N ILE A 179 -9.98 12.16 0.51
CA ILE A 179 -10.52 12.80 1.71
C ILE A 179 -10.98 14.23 1.39
N VAL A 180 -10.18 15.00 0.65
CA VAL A 180 -10.52 16.37 0.24
C VAL A 180 -11.77 16.38 -0.63
N GLU A 181 -11.87 15.49 -1.61
CA GLU A 181 -13.07 15.33 -2.47
C GLU A 181 -14.30 15.01 -1.62
N LYS A 182 -14.17 14.06 -0.67
CA LYS A 182 -15.24 13.68 0.25
C LYS A 182 -15.68 14.84 1.15
N TYR A 183 -14.75 15.65 1.65
CA TYR A 183 -15.06 16.84 2.44
C TYR A 183 -15.81 17.89 1.61
N LYS A 184 -15.45 18.07 0.33
CA LYS A 184 -16.21 18.95 -0.59
C LYS A 184 -17.64 18.45 -0.77
N GLU A 185 -17.83 17.16 -1.07
CA GLU A 185 -19.17 16.56 -1.20
C GLU A 185 -20.00 16.75 0.09
N LEU A 186 -19.39 16.55 1.27
CA LEU A 186 -20.07 16.73 2.55
C LEU A 186 -20.41 18.19 2.83
N LYS A 187 -19.51 19.13 2.50
CA LYS A 187 -19.74 20.57 2.65
C LYS A 187 -20.86 21.06 1.75
N GLU A 188 -20.96 20.54 0.53
CA GLU A 188 -22.07 20.84 -0.38
C GLU A 188 -23.38 20.26 0.13
N LYS A 189 -23.39 19.00 0.58
CA LYS A 189 -24.57 18.37 1.19
C LYS A 189 -25.04 19.12 2.43
N SER A 190 -24.14 19.52 3.32
CA SER A 190 -24.51 20.25 4.55
C SER A 190 -25.11 21.62 4.24
N LYS A 191 -24.56 22.33 3.24
CA LYS A 191 -25.13 23.59 2.73
C LYS A 191 -26.51 23.39 2.14
N ALA A 192 -26.71 22.32 1.37
CA ALA A 192 -28.00 22.01 0.76
C ALA A 192 -29.08 21.61 1.78
N THR A 193 -28.72 20.88 2.84
CA THR A 193 -29.66 20.45 3.88
C THR A 193 -30.11 21.57 4.80
N CYS A 194 -29.27 22.58 5.06
CA CYS A 194 -29.62 23.72 5.90
C CYS A 194 -28.75 24.94 5.55
N PRO A 195 -29.17 25.75 4.56
CA PRO A 195 -28.38 26.90 4.09
C PRO A 195 -28.17 27.95 5.19
N TYR A 196 -29.19 28.21 6.01
CA TYR A 196 -29.17 29.20 7.09
C TYR A 196 -28.13 28.90 8.18
N PHE A 197 -27.94 27.63 8.54
CA PHE A 197 -26.92 27.22 9.51
C PHE A 197 -25.50 27.36 8.94
N SER A 198 -25.33 27.19 7.63
CA SER A 198 -24.01 27.25 6.99
C SER A 198 -23.45 28.67 6.88
N GLU A 199 -24.31 29.68 6.72
CA GLU A 199 -23.92 31.11 6.76
C GLU A 199 -23.54 31.55 8.17
N LEU A 200 -24.34 31.19 9.18
CA LEU A 200 -24.03 31.46 10.59
C LEU A 200 -22.76 30.75 11.07
N ALA A 201 -22.51 29.52 10.60
CA ALA A 201 -21.27 28.78 10.93
C ALA A 201 -20.03 29.35 10.20
N SER A 202 -20.21 30.11 9.12
CA SER A 202 -19.11 30.78 8.41
C SER A 202 -18.72 32.12 9.05
N THR A 203 -19.66 32.78 9.73
CA THR A 203 -19.45 34.07 10.42
C THR A 203 -19.04 33.91 11.88
N MET A 204 -19.40 32.79 12.52
CA MET A 204 -18.95 32.48 13.89
C MET A 204 -17.53 31.90 13.86
N PRO A 205 -16.52 32.57 14.44
CA PRO A 205 -15.19 32.00 14.51
C PRO A 205 -15.24 30.75 15.40
N SER A 206 -14.97 29.58 14.80
CA SER A 206 -14.83 28.32 15.53
C SER A 206 -13.83 28.50 16.68
N ILE A 207 -14.02 27.81 17.80
CA ILE A 207 -13.05 27.79 18.91
C ILE A 207 -11.64 27.48 18.38
N PHE A 208 -11.54 26.61 17.36
CA PHE A 208 -10.27 26.34 16.67
C PHE A 208 -9.71 27.57 15.94
N GLY A 209 -10.55 28.32 15.22
CA GLY A 209 -10.15 29.55 14.55
C GLY A 209 -9.77 30.68 15.52
N GLN A 210 -10.45 30.76 16.67
CA GLN A 210 -10.09 31.69 17.74
C GLN A 210 -8.73 31.33 18.35
N ILE A 211 -8.47 30.03 18.59
CA ILE A 211 -7.17 29.51 19.03
C ILE A 211 -6.07 29.87 18.01
N GLU A 212 -6.29 29.63 16.72
CA GLU A 212 -5.31 29.92 15.67
C GLU A 212 -4.99 31.42 15.57
N ALA A 213 -5.99 32.29 15.71
CA ALA A 213 -5.81 33.74 15.72
C ALA A 213 -4.95 34.21 16.91
N VAL A 214 -5.23 33.71 18.12
CA VAL A 214 -4.45 34.02 19.33
C VAL A 214 -3.01 33.49 19.21
N GLU A 215 -2.81 32.28 18.68
CA GLU A 215 -1.49 31.71 18.44
C GLU A 215 -0.69 32.52 17.40
N LYS A 216 -1.34 33.03 16.35
CA LYS A 216 -0.72 33.93 15.37
C LYS A 216 -0.33 35.27 16.00
N GLY A 217 -1.16 35.81 16.91
CA GLY A 217 -0.86 37.02 17.69
C GLY A 217 0.37 36.84 18.60
N ILE A 218 0.46 35.70 19.30
CA ILE A 218 1.63 35.36 20.14
C ILE A 218 2.90 35.28 19.27
N LYS A 219 2.83 34.61 18.11
CA LYS A 219 3.96 34.51 17.17
C LYS A 219 4.40 35.91 16.69
N ALA A 220 3.45 36.77 16.34
CA ALA A 220 3.75 38.15 15.92
C ALA A 220 4.47 38.93 17.04
N CYS A 221 3.96 38.87 18.28
CA CYS A 221 4.59 39.52 19.43
C CYS A 221 6.02 39.00 19.68
N ARG A 222 6.24 37.69 19.59
CA ARG A 222 7.58 37.09 19.72
C ARG A 222 8.55 37.58 18.65
N THR A 223 8.13 37.59 17.38
CA THR A 223 8.97 38.10 16.29
C THR A 223 9.28 39.60 16.46
N HIS A 224 8.37 40.38 17.06
CA HIS A 224 8.59 41.79 17.35
C HIS A 224 9.61 41.98 18.48
N ILE A 225 9.54 41.17 19.54
CA ILE A 225 10.55 41.14 20.61
C ILE A 225 11.94 40.81 20.04
N GLU A 226 12.05 39.80 19.17
CA GLU A 226 13.32 39.43 18.54
C GLU A 226 13.94 40.57 17.72
N ARG A 227 13.12 41.38 17.04
CA ARG A 227 13.57 42.57 16.29
C ARG A 227 14.04 43.69 17.21
N ILE A 228 13.35 43.90 18.33
CA ILE A 228 13.77 44.86 19.36
C ILE A 228 15.10 44.42 19.97
N ASP A 229 15.20 43.15 20.35
CA ASP A 229 16.42 42.56 20.92
C ASP A 229 17.61 42.66 19.95
N LYS A 230 17.37 42.47 18.65
CA LYS A 230 18.38 42.68 17.62
C LYS A 230 18.81 44.15 17.54
N SER A 231 17.85 45.07 17.56
CA SER A 231 18.12 46.51 17.52
C SER A 231 18.91 46.99 18.75
N LEU A 232 18.60 46.46 19.93
CA LEU A 232 19.32 46.73 21.17
C LEU A 232 20.77 46.22 21.16
N ARG A 233 21.07 45.14 20.41
CA ARG A 233 22.41 44.57 20.29
C ARG A 233 23.29 45.26 19.24
N GLU A 234 22.71 45.67 18.12
CA GLU A 234 23.47 46.05 16.92
C GLU A 234 23.60 47.57 16.72
N LYS A 235 22.73 48.38 17.32
CA LYS A 235 22.72 49.84 17.11
C LYS A 235 23.25 50.60 18.32
N HIS A 236 24.04 51.65 18.07
CA HIS A 236 24.37 52.64 19.10
C HIS A 236 23.15 53.53 19.34
N LEU A 237 22.36 53.18 20.36
CA LEU A 237 21.18 53.93 20.79
C LEU A 237 21.51 54.90 21.93
N THR A 238 20.77 56.01 21.99
CA THR A 238 20.73 56.88 23.16
C THR A 238 20.02 56.20 24.32
N ASP A 239 20.25 56.67 25.55
CA ASP A 239 19.66 56.05 26.74
C ASP A 239 18.12 56.20 26.78
N GLU A 240 17.59 57.27 26.19
CA GLU A 240 16.14 57.46 26.00
C GLU A 240 15.54 56.42 25.03
N GLU A 241 16.21 56.18 23.90
CA GLU A 241 15.78 55.18 22.92
C GLU A 241 15.81 53.78 23.55
N ARG A 242 16.88 53.44 24.29
CA ARG A 242 16.98 52.16 25.01
C ARG A 242 15.84 51.96 25.99
N LEU A 243 15.49 52.98 26.78
CA LEU A 243 14.38 52.92 27.73
C LEU A 243 13.05 52.68 27.00
N SER A 244 12.84 53.33 25.86
CA SER A 244 11.63 53.16 25.04
C SER A 244 11.49 51.73 24.48
N PHE A 245 12.61 51.12 24.05
CA PHE A 245 12.62 49.74 23.56
C PHE A 245 12.38 48.71 24.67
N LEU A 246 12.90 48.96 25.87
CA LEU A 246 12.63 48.12 27.05
C LEU A 246 11.16 48.21 27.48
N ASP A 247 10.58 49.41 27.52
CA ASP A 247 9.15 49.58 27.81
C ASP A 247 8.28 48.90 26.73
N CYS A 248 8.65 49.02 25.45
CA CYS A 248 8.00 48.31 24.36
C CYS A 248 8.10 46.78 24.53
N GLN A 249 9.26 46.26 24.94
CA GLN A 249 9.48 44.86 25.21
C GLN A 249 8.58 44.34 26.34
N ASP A 250 8.45 45.10 27.43
CA ASP A 250 7.60 44.72 28.56
C ASP A 250 6.11 44.77 28.22
N ARG A 251 5.67 45.74 27.41
CA ARG A 251 4.32 45.78 26.86
C ARG A 251 4.01 44.54 26.02
N LEU A 252 4.91 44.12 25.13
CA LEU A 252 4.75 42.92 24.30
C LEU A 252 4.75 41.63 25.13
N ARG A 253 5.62 41.53 26.14
CA ARG A 253 5.60 40.40 27.10
C ARG A 253 4.29 40.32 27.86
N ASN A 254 3.73 41.45 28.27
CA ASN A 254 2.43 41.51 28.93
C ASN A 254 1.28 41.10 27.99
N GLN A 255 1.35 41.48 26.71
CA GLN A 255 0.41 40.99 25.69
C GLN A 255 0.51 39.48 25.48
N ILE A 256 1.72 38.91 25.45
CA ILE A 256 1.93 37.45 25.37
C ILE A 256 1.30 36.76 26.58
N LYS A 257 1.53 37.25 27.80
CA LYS A 257 0.90 36.69 29.02
C LYS A 257 -0.63 36.76 28.95
N LYS A 258 -1.20 37.82 28.39
CA LYS A 258 -2.65 37.97 28.19
C LYS A 258 -3.18 36.95 27.19
N HIS A 259 -2.55 36.83 26.02
CA HIS A 259 -2.92 35.86 25.00
C HIS A 259 -2.74 34.41 25.46
N GLU A 260 -1.73 34.11 26.27
CA GLU A 260 -1.57 32.77 26.87
C GLU A 260 -2.70 32.43 27.86
N LYS A 261 -3.21 33.41 28.61
CA LYS A 261 -4.40 33.24 29.46
C LYS A 261 -5.66 33.02 28.62
N GLU A 262 -5.85 33.80 27.57
CA GLU A 262 -6.96 33.65 26.60
C GLU A 262 -6.93 32.26 25.94
N LEU A 263 -5.74 31.80 25.52
CA LEU A 263 -5.54 30.48 24.93
C LEU A 263 -5.89 29.35 25.92
N LYS A 264 -5.51 29.49 27.19
CA LYS A 264 -5.88 28.54 28.25
C LYS A 264 -7.39 28.49 28.46
N ALA A 265 -8.06 29.64 28.47
CA ALA A 265 -9.51 29.73 28.60
C ALA A 265 -10.22 29.05 27.42
N LEU A 266 -9.83 29.38 26.17
CA LEU A 266 -10.40 28.78 24.96
C LEU A 266 -10.19 27.26 24.91
N ARG A 267 -9.02 26.76 25.33
CA ARG A 267 -8.74 25.32 25.41
C ARG A 267 -9.59 24.63 26.47
N TYR A 268 -9.85 25.29 27.60
CA TYR A 268 -10.74 24.78 28.64
C TYR A 268 -12.19 24.70 28.17
N GLU A 269 -12.68 25.71 27.45
CA GLU A 269 -14.02 25.69 26.85
C GLU A 269 -14.16 24.59 25.77
N ASN A 270 -13.11 24.37 24.98
CA ASN A 270 -13.07 23.26 24.02
C ASN A 270 -13.11 21.89 24.73
N LEU A 271 -12.38 21.74 25.83
CA LEU A 271 -12.41 20.52 26.63
C LEU A 271 -13.80 20.27 27.22
N LYS A 272 -14.44 21.31 27.77
CA LYS A 272 -15.80 21.22 28.33
C LYS A 272 -16.82 20.82 27.26
N SER A 273 -16.77 21.43 26.09
CA SER A 273 -17.66 21.08 24.97
C SER A 273 -17.38 19.68 24.42
N MET A 274 -16.12 19.26 24.35
CA MET A 274 -15.74 17.90 23.99
C MET A 274 -16.31 16.86 24.97
N ILE A 275 -16.15 17.09 26.28
CA ILE A 275 -16.66 16.19 27.32
C ILE A 275 -18.19 16.06 27.21
N LEU A 276 -18.90 17.19 27.03
CA LEU A 276 -20.35 17.17 26.83
C LEU A 276 -20.74 16.36 25.60
N ALA A 277 -20.06 16.56 24.47
CA ALA A 277 -20.31 15.80 23.25
C ALA A 277 -20.08 14.28 23.42
N VAL A 278 -19.04 13.89 24.16
CA VAL A 278 -18.77 12.48 24.50
C VAL A 278 -19.89 11.90 25.36
N ILE A 279 -20.36 12.63 26.38
CA ILE A 279 -21.49 12.20 27.23
C ILE A 279 -22.75 12.01 26.38
N PHE A 280 -23.07 12.97 25.50
CA PHE A 280 -24.20 12.84 24.57
C PHE A 280 -24.09 11.62 23.66
N PHE A 281 -22.90 11.36 23.11
CA PHE A 281 -22.66 10.19 22.27
C PHE A 281 -22.83 8.88 23.06
N CYS A 282 -22.33 8.80 24.29
CA CYS A 282 -22.54 7.65 25.17
C CYS A 282 -24.03 7.39 25.43
N ILE A 283 -24.81 8.44 25.70
CA ILE A 283 -26.26 8.34 25.88
C ILE A 283 -26.93 7.79 24.62
N LEU A 284 -26.56 8.31 23.44
CA LEU A 284 -27.09 7.82 22.16
C LEU A 284 -26.74 6.35 21.90
N CYS A 285 -25.52 5.92 22.24
CA CYS A 285 -25.10 4.52 22.14
C CYS A 285 -25.91 3.62 23.07
N VAL A 286 -26.19 4.05 24.29
CA VAL A 286 -27.04 3.31 25.25
C VAL A 286 -28.47 3.22 24.72
N ILE A 287 -29.05 4.31 24.22
CA ILE A 287 -30.38 4.31 23.61
C ILE A 287 -30.42 3.36 22.40
N TYR A 288 -29.43 3.43 21.52
CA TYR A 288 -29.32 2.54 20.36
C TYR A 288 -29.23 1.06 20.78
N ALA A 289 -28.43 0.75 21.79
CA ALA A 289 -28.32 -0.59 22.33
C ALA A 289 -29.65 -1.08 22.91
N ILE A 290 -30.37 -0.24 23.66
CA ILE A 290 -31.70 -0.58 24.21
C ILE A 290 -32.71 -0.84 23.10
N ILE A 291 -32.70 -0.05 22.03
CA ILE A 291 -33.62 -0.20 20.89
C ILE A 291 -33.31 -1.45 20.07
N HIS A 292 -32.04 -1.82 19.94
CA HIS A 292 -31.61 -2.95 19.09
C HIS A 292 -31.52 -4.30 19.84
N ILE A 293 -31.39 -4.27 21.18
CA ILE A 293 -31.43 -5.48 22.03
C ILE A 293 -32.88 -5.94 22.26
N ARG A 294 -33.87 -5.07 22.03
CA ARG A 294 -35.30 -5.36 22.15
C ARG A 294 -35.91 -5.78 20.82
#